data_AF-A0A923NIT6-F1
#
_entry.id   AF-A0A923NIT6-F1
#
_cell.length_a   1.000
_cell.length_b   1.000
_cell.length_c   1.000
_cell.angle_alpha   90.00
_cell.angle_beta   90.00
_cell.angle_gamma   90.00
#
_symmetry.space_group_name_H-M   'P 1'
#
loop_
_entity.id
_entity.type
_entity.pdbx_description
1 polymer ?
#
loop_
_entity_poly.entity_id
_entity_poly.type
_entity_poly.pdbx_seq_one_letter_code
_entity_poly.pdbx_strand_id
1 'polypeptide(L)'
;MNELTLQQANVKPALVEVPGIDDLDKYVDTMLETYKKTPVSPETLAQAKQARTDLNKAYKGLSDTRKKIASQVAGNWPETETRIKEIEKKIQKVSDETLKPQIDDVIEAEKQSRKQLILSEIEKISSEYGMPAENIVFDDKWLNKTAKWNETENAVRSQFDVLKQQAELFELQAQQITSHAEQLGVDPVGVSGYIGQLKFKSLDEVKAAMDRDVQQAKAKFEAQKAKEQAEYEARKKRAEEAMKVGERLVDKNTGEIVEPAGPRLRNWQYTFDELTDEQKQFLDKTFTEWGISFSAYEV
;
A
#
# COMPACT_ATOMS: atom_id res chain seq x y z
N MET A 1 -86.58 45.52 30.42
CA MET A 1 -85.32 44.78 30.20
C MET A 1 -84.19 45.73 30.51
N ASN A 2 -83.51 45.53 31.63
CA ASN A 2 -82.32 46.32 31.96
C ASN A 2 -81.11 45.56 31.43
N GLU A 3 -80.47 46.09 30.40
CA GLU A 3 -79.17 45.60 29.95
C GLU A 3 -78.11 46.05 30.95
N LEU A 4 -77.54 45.08 31.69
CA LEU A 4 -76.36 45.27 32.51
C LEU A 4 -75.14 45.27 31.58
N THR A 5 -74.69 46.45 31.15
CA THR A 5 -73.42 46.60 30.43
C THR A 5 -72.28 46.83 31.42
N LEU A 6 -71.31 45.91 31.44
CA LEU A 6 -70.01 46.07 32.09
C LEU A 6 -69.21 47.16 31.35
N GLN A 7 -68.71 48.17 32.07
CA GLN A 7 -67.73 49.10 31.49
C GLN A 7 -66.42 48.35 31.21
N GLN A 8 -65.76 48.68 30.09
CA GLN A 8 -64.48 48.07 29.71
C GLN A 8 -63.46 48.23 30.84
N ALA A 9 -63.01 47.10 31.41
CA ALA A 9 -61.94 47.08 32.38
C ALA A 9 -60.64 47.56 31.70
N ASN A 10 -60.05 48.63 32.22
CA ASN A 10 -58.76 49.12 31.74
C ASN A 10 -57.65 48.27 32.36
N VAL A 11 -57.35 47.13 31.73
CA VAL A 11 -56.29 46.21 32.17
C VAL A 11 -54.96 46.73 31.64
N LYS A 12 -54.09 47.20 32.53
CA LYS A 12 -52.70 47.49 32.18
C LYS A 12 -51.98 46.18 31.85
N PRO A 13 -51.24 46.08 30.73
CA PRO A 13 -50.41 44.92 30.45
C PRO A 13 -49.43 44.66 31.60
N ALA A 14 -49.21 43.40 31.95
CA ALA A 14 -48.19 43.04 32.93
C ALA A 14 -46.82 43.52 32.44
N LEU A 15 -46.26 44.55 33.09
CA LEU A 15 -44.93 45.06 32.79
C LEU A 15 -43.89 44.03 33.26
N VAL A 16 -43.14 43.47 32.33
CA VAL A 16 -42.01 42.58 32.64
C VAL A 16 -40.75 43.43 32.70
N GLU A 17 -40.32 43.77 33.91
CA GLU A 17 -39.02 44.41 34.12
C GLU A 17 -37.95 43.32 34.30
N VAL A 18 -36.93 43.34 33.44
CA VAL A 18 -35.72 42.52 33.58
C VAL A 18 -34.56 43.43 33.98
N PRO A 19 -34.41 43.75 35.28
CA PRO A 19 -33.32 44.60 35.74
C PRO A 19 -31.95 43.98 35.42
N GLY A 20 -30.99 44.83 35.02
CA GLY A 20 -29.61 44.43 34.73
C GLY A 20 -29.36 43.91 33.31
N ILE A 21 -30.33 43.95 32.39
CA ILE A 21 -30.13 43.51 31.01
C ILE A 21 -29.11 44.37 30.24
N ASP A 22 -29.06 45.68 30.54
CA ASP A 22 -28.11 46.62 29.94
C ASP A 22 -26.67 46.36 30.40
N ASP A 23 -26.51 46.05 31.69
CA ASP A 23 -25.23 45.75 32.29
C ASP A 23 -24.70 44.39 31.79
N LEU A 24 -25.60 43.42 31.59
CA LEU A 24 -25.28 42.14 30.99
C LEU A 24 -24.81 42.30 29.53
N ASP A 25 -25.50 43.12 28.74
CA ASP A 25 -25.11 43.39 27.34
C ASP A 25 -23.73 44.05 27.25
N LYS A 26 -23.47 45.07 28.08
CA LYS A 26 -22.14 45.72 28.18
C LYS A 26 -21.04 44.78 28.65
N TYR A 27 -21.33 43.93 29.63
CA TYR A 27 -20.37 42.96 30.15
C TYR A 27 -20.00 41.94 29.07
N VAL A 28 -21.00 41.44 28.33
CA VAL A 28 -20.79 40.55 27.18
C VAL A 28 -19.93 41.28 26.15
N ASP A 29 -20.30 42.47 25.69
CA ASP A 29 -19.55 43.25 24.70
C ASP A 29 -18.08 43.48 25.09
N THR A 30 -17.82 43.78 26.36
CA THR A 30 -16.45 43.95 26.88
C THR A 30 -15.64 42.65 26.78
N MET A 31 -16.24 41.53 27.18
CA MET A 31 -15.63 40.20 27.02
C MET A 31 -15.38 39.85 25.53
N LEU A 32 -16.31 40.20 24.63
CA LEU A 32 -16.13 39.97 23.19
C LEU A 32 -14.93 40.76 22.65
N GLU A 33 -14.77 42.02 23.05
CA GLU A 33 -13.62 42.83 22.64
C GLU A 33 -12.30 42.24 23.13
N THR A 34 -12.26 41.75 24.38
CA THR A 34 -11.04 41.13 24.94
C THR A 34 -10.63 39.89 24.14
N TYR A 35 -11.55 38.98 23.83
CA TYR A 35 -11.23 37.76 23.08
C TYR A 35 -10.92 38.02 21.59
N LYS A 36 -11.44 39.10 21.01
CA LYS A 36 -11.04 39.52 19.66
C LYS A 36 -9.63 40.09 19.60
N LYS A 37 -9.20 40.81 20.64
CA LYS A 37 -7.89 41.50 20.69
C LYS A 37 -6.75 40.60 21.15
N THR A 38 -7.04 39.49 21.81
CA THR A 38 -6.04 38.57 22.36
C THR A 38 -6.08 37.24 21.61
N PRO A 39 -5.24 37.05 20.56
CA PRO A 39 -5.19 35.80 19.82
C PRO A 39 -4.77 34.62 20.72
N VAL A 40 -5.38 33.46 20.51
CA VAL A 40 -5.01 32.23 21.22
C VAL A 40 -3.61 31.78 20.80
N SER A 41 -2.79 31.43 21.79
CA SER A 41 -1.43 30.88 21.61
C SER A 41 -1.32 29.55 22.38
N PRO A 42 -0.22 28.78 22.20
CA PRO A 42 -0.02 27.54 22.95
C PRO A 42 -0.09 27.74 24.48
N GLU A 43 0.44 28.86 24.99
CA GLU A 43 0.43 29.19 26.42
C GLU A 43 -0.97 29.53 26.95
N THR A 44 -1.80 30.17 26.12
CA THR A 44 -3.16 30.62 26.50
C THR A 44 -4.26 29.63 26.10
N LEU A 45 -3.93 28.54 25.42
CA LEU A 45 -4.88 27.55 24.91
C LEU A 45 -5.81 26.98 26.00
N ALA A 46 -5.27 26.68 27.18
CA ALA A 46 -6.08 26.19 28.31
C ALA A 46 -7.10 27.25 28.78
N GLN A 47 -6.68 28.51 28.87
CA GLN A 47 -7.54 29.63 29.26
C GLN A 47 -8.61 29.89 28.19
N ALA A 48 -8.26 29.81 26.90
CA ALA A 48 -9.20 29.96 25.80
C ALA A 48 -10.28 28.85 25.77
N LYS A 49 -9.90 27.59 26.04
CA LYS A 49 -10.85 26.47 26.18
C LYS A 49 -11.80 26.67 27.35
N GLN A 50 -11.28 27.16 28.47
CA GLN A 50 -12.09 27.48 29.64
C GLN A 50 -13.07 28.63 29.34
N ALA A 51 -12.58 29.72 28.75
CA ALA A 51 -13.39 30.85 28.30
C ALA A 51 -14.53 30.43 27.38
N ARG A 52 -14.26 29.58 26.38
CA ARG A 52 -15.29 29.05 25.48
C ARG A 52 -16.32 28.20 26.23
N THR A 53 -15.89 27.41 27.21
CA THR A 53 -16.80 26.62 28.05
C THR A 53 -17.73 27.53 28.86
N ASP A 54 -17.19 28.60 29.44
CA ASP A 54 -17.96 29.52 30.26
C ASP A 54 -18.93 30.36 29.41
N LEU A 55 -18.55 30.76 28.20
CA LEU A 55 -19.46 31.40 27.23
C LEU A 55 -20.64 30.48 26.87
N ASN A 56 -20.39 29.20 26.61
CA ASN A 56 -21.45 28.24 26.31
C ASN A 56 -22.41 28.03 27.49
N LYS A 57 -21.89 28.02 28.73
CA LYS A 57 -22.71 27.97 29.94
C LYS A 57 -23.55 29.24 30.09
N ALA A 58 -22.96 30.42 29.87
CA ALA A 58 -23.65 31.70 29.94
C ALA A 58 -24.77 31.79 28.90
N TYR A 59 -24.49 31.41 27.64
CA TYR A 59 -25.49 31.30 26.57
C TYR A 59 -26.67 30.42 26.99
N LYS A 60 -26.38 29.21 27.49
CA LYS A 60 -27.42 28.26 27.91
C LYS A 60 -28.24 28.80 29.08
N GLY A 61 -27.60 29.36 30.11
CA GLY A 61 -28.27 29.96 31.26
C GLY A 61 -29.18 31.13 30.86
N LEU A 62 -28.72 31.99 29.95
CA LEU A 62 -29.51 33.08 29.41
C LEU A 62 -30.71 32.57 28.60
N SER A 63 -30.48 31.57 27.74
CA SER A 63 -31.54 30.95 26.94
C SER A 63 -32.61 30.28 27.78
N ASP A 64 -32.22 29.56 28.82
CA ASP A 64 -33.16 28.88 29.72
C ASP A 64 -33.96 29.89 30.55
N THR A 65 -33.31 30.97 31.00
CA THR A 65 -33.97 32.09 31.69
C THR A 65 -34.98 32.79 30.77
N ARG A 66 -34.59 33.09 29.52
CA ARG A 66 -35.49 33.66 28.51
C ARG A 66 -36.73 32.79 28.31
N LYS A 67 -36.55 31.48 28.11
CA LYS A 67 -37.67 30.53 27.92
C LYS A 67 -38.58 30.46 29.16
N LYS A 68 -37.99 30.49 30.37
CA LYS A 68 -38.75 30.47 31.62
C LYS A 68 -39.63 31.72 31.74
N ILE A 69 -39.08 32.91 31.50
CA ILE A 69 -39.86 34.15 31.55
C ILE A 69 -40.94 34.13 30.45
N ALA A 70 -40.61 33.71 29.23
CA ALA A 70 -41.57 33.58 28.13
C ALA A 70 -42.79 32.71 28.49
N SER A 71 -42.60 31.66 29.31
CA SER A 71 -43.67 30.76 29.75
C SER A 71 -44.58 31.33 30.85
N GLN A 72 -44.15 32.41 31.52
CA GLN A 72 -44.80 32.97 32.71
C GLN A 72 -45.58 34.26 32.43
N VAL A 73 -45.49 34.83 31.22
CA VAL A 73 -46.01 36.16 30.90
C VAL A 73 -47.15 36.07 29.89
N ALA A 74 -48.31 36.63 30.23
CA ALA A 74 -49.38 36.95 29.28
C ALA A 74 -49.26 38.43 28.86
N GLY A 75 -48.58 38.72 27.74
CA GLY A 75 -48.40 40.09 27.24
C GLY A 75 -47.04 40.40 26.61
N ASN A 76 -46.68 41.69 26.64
CA ASN A 76 -45.61 42.50 25.98
C ASN A 76 -44.14 42.06 26.16
N TRP A 77 -43.89 40.76 26.07
CA TRP A 77 -42.59 40.08 25.99
C TRP A 77 -41.71 40.30 24.72
N PRO A 78 -42.24 40.64 23.51
CA PRO A 78 -41.46 40.58 22.27
C PRO A 78 -40.18 41.43 22.22
N GLU A 79 -40.18 42.64 22.76
CA GLU A 79 -39.03 43.56 22.72
C GLU A 79 -37.89 43.07 23.62
N THR A 80 -38.21 42.72 24.86
CA THR A 80 -37.24 42.14 25.82
C THR A 80 -36.69 40.81 25.30
N GLU A 81 -37.54 39.97 24.72
CA GLU A 81 -37.10 38.70 24.13
C GLU A 81 -36.11 38.91 22.97
N THR A 82 -36.39 39.88 22.10
CA THR A 82 -35.50 40.22 20.98
C THR A 82 -34.13 40.64 21.48
N ARG A 83 -34.10 41.50 22.50
CA ARG A 83 -32.85 41.98 23.09
C ARG A 83 -32.03 40.85 23.74
N ILE A 84 -32.69 39.93 24.46
CA ILE A 84 -32.01 38.74 25.02
C ILE A 84 -31.46 37.85 23.89
N LYS A 85 -32.21 37.66 22.80
CA LYS A 85 -31.76 36.89 21.63
C LYS A 85 -30.56 37.54 20.93
N GLU A 86 -30.46 38.86 20.91
CA GLU A 86 -29.28 39.56 20.37
C GLU A 86 -28.04 39.31 21.24
N ILE A 87 -28.18 39.34 22.57
CA ILE A 87 -27.11 38.98 23.50
C ILE A 87 -26.71 37.50 23.32
N GLU A 88 -27.67 36.59 23.20
CA GLU A 88 -27.43 35.17 22.88
C GLU A 88 -26.59 35.02 21.61
N LYS A 89 -26.96 35.71 20.52
CA LYS A 89 -26.22 35.70 19.25
C LYS A 89 -24.81 36.25 19.39
N LYS A 90 -24.64 37.35 20.12
CA LYS A 90 -23.32 37.95 20.39
C LYS A 90 -22.38 36.98 21.10
N ILE A 91 -22.85 36.29 22.15
CA ILE A 91 -22.09 35.27 22.88
C ILE A 91 -21.71 34.12 21.95
N GLN A 92 -22.68 33.61 21.20
CA GLN A 92 -22.47 32.48 20.31
C GLN A 92 -21.47 32.80 19.19
N LYS A 93 -21.55 34.02 18.63
CA LYS A 93 -20.61 34.50 17.62
C LYS A 93 -19.17 34.45 18.10
N VAL A 94 -18.89 34.87 19.34
CA VAL A 94 -17.51 34.83 19.86
C VAL A 94 -17.06 33.41 20.20
N SER A 95 -17.94 32.55 20.71
CA SER A 95 -17.60 31.13 20.90
C SER A 95 -17.21 30.46 19.58
N ASP A 96 -18.06 30.61 18.56
CA ASP A 96 -18.02 29.75 17.38
C ASP A 96 -17.23 30.36 16.22
N GLU A 97 -17.25 31.67 16.05
CA GLU A 97 -16.57 32.36 14.94
C GLU A 97 -15.22 32.97 15.35
N THR A 98 -14.95 33.16 16.65
CA THR A 98 -13.70 33.77 17.13
C THR A 98 -12.83 32.79 17.89
N LEU A 99 -13.31 32.26 19.01
CA LEU A 99 -12.49 31.39 19.88
C LEU A 99 -12.28 30.01 19.28
N LYS A 100 -13.31 29.39 18.71
CA LYS A 100 -13.19 28.03 18.15
C LYS A 100 -12.13 27.95 17.05
N PRO A 101 -12.13 28.80 15.99
CA PRO A 101 -11.11 28.73 14.95
C PRO A 101 -9.70 28.94 15.51
N GLN A 102 -9.50 29.93 16.38
CA GLN A 102 -8.18 30.18 16.97
C GLN A 102 -7.69 29.01 17.84
N ILE A 103 -8.59 28.36 18.60
CA ILE A 103 -8.26 27.15 19.37
C ILE A 103 -7.90 26.00 18.43
N ASP A 104 -8.68 25.80 17.37
CA ASP A 104 -8.48 24.72 16.40
C ASP A 104 -7.17 24.92 15.62
N ASP A 105 -6.84 26.16 15.24
CA ASP A 105 -5.59 26.53 14.55
C ASP A 105 -4.36 26.23 15.41
N VAL A 106 -4.40 26.57 16.71
CA VAL A 106 -3.30 26.26 17.64
C VAL A 106 -3.16 24.75 17.83
N ILE A 107 -4.27 24.01 17.97
CA ILE A 107 -4.24 22.54 18.09
C ILE A 107 -3.65 21.91 16.82
N GLU A 108 -4.04 22.40 15.65
CA GLU A 108 -3.53 21.88 14.39
C GLU A 108 -2.05 22.20 14.20
N ALA A 109 -1.61 23.42 14.55
CA ALA A 109 -0.20 23.79 14.55
C ALA A 109 0.64 22.89 15.49
N GLU A 110 0.14 22.59 16.69
CA GLU A 110 0.78 21.64 17.62
C GLU A 110 0.90 20.24 17.01
N LYS A 111 -0.16 19.75 16.35
CA LYS A 111 -0.15 18.44 15.66
C LYS A 111 0.83 18.41 14.51
N GLN A 112 0.89 19.45 13.68
CA GLN A 112 1.83 19.52 12.56
C GLN A 112 3.28 19.56 13.04
N SER A 113 3.58 20.36 14.07
CA SER A 113 4.91 20.38 14.69
C SER A 113 5.29 19.00 15.24
N ARG A 114 4.37 18.33 15.93
CA ARG A 114 4.58 16.97 16.44
C ARG A 114 4.76 15.95 15.32
N LYS A 115 4.01 16.08 14.21
CA LYS A 115 4.17 15.24 13.02
C LYS A 115 5.58 15.35 12.45
N GLN A 116 6.09 16.57 12.29
CA GLN A 116 7.46 16.82 11.81
C GLN A 116 8.51 16.20 12.73
N LEU A 117 8.34 16.32 14.05
CA LEU A 117 9.23 15.69 15.03
C LEU A 117 9.22 14.17 14.87
N ILE A 118 8.04 13.54 14.84
CA ILE A 118 7.91 12.08 14.71
C ILE A 118 8.52 11.60 13.39
N LEU A 119 8.27 12.30 12.28
CA LEU A 119 8.87 11.95 10.99
C LEU A 119 10.40 12.02 11.03
N SER A 120 10.98 13.05 11.66
CA SER A 120 12.43 13.15 11.83
C SER A 120 12.99 12.02 12.69
N GLU A 121 12.29 11.58 13.74
CA GLU A 121 12.71 10.43 14.52
C GLU A 121 12.56 9.10 13.74
N ILE A 122 11.52 8.96 12.91
CA ILE A 122 11.36 7.81 12.01
C ILE A 122 12.54 7.76 11.02
N GLU A 123 13.01 8.89 10.48
CA GLU A 123 14.19 8.95 9.60
C GLU A 123 15.48 8.48 10.31
N LYS A 124 15.65 8.80 11.59
CA LYS A 124 16.79 8.30 12.38
C LYS A 124 16.71 6.79 12.56
N ILE A 125 15.54 6.28 12.97
CA ILE A 125 15.31 4.84 13.15
C ILE A 125 15.51 4.11 11.81
N SER A 126 14.98 4.67 10.72
CA SER A 126 15.17 4.20 9.34
C SER A 126 16.65 4.01 9.00
N SER A 127 17.50 4.98 9.38
CA SER A 127 18.95 4.91 9.18
C SER A 127 19.60 3.80 10.00
N GLU A 128 19.15 3.55 11.23
CA GLU A 128 19.63 2.44 12.07
C GLU A 128 19.32 1.07 11.45
N TYR A 129 18.15 0.94 10.81
CA TYR A 129 17.72 -0.28 10.15
C TYR A 129 18.23 -0.42 8.70
N GLY A 130 18.77 0.64 8.10
CA GLY A 130 19.16 0.66 6.69
C GLY A 130 17.99 0.50 5.73
N MET A 131 16.77 0.88 6.14
CA MET A 131 15.54 0.75 5.35
C MET A 131 14.85 2.09 5.18
N PRO A 132 14.22 2.39 4.03
CA PRO A 132 13.53 3.65 3.79
C PRO A 132 12.41 3.94 4.81
N ALA A 133 12.32 5.19 5.27
CA ALA A 133 11.30 5.65 6.22
C ALA A 133 9.88 5.55 5.64
N GLU A 134 9.74 5.63 4.31
CA GLU A 134 8.47 5.57 3.59
C GLU A 134 7.77 4.21 3.71
N ASN A 135 8.50 3.18 4.12
CA ASN A 135 7.93 1.84 4.37
C ASN A 135 7.11 1.78 5.67
N ILE A 136 7.20 2.80 6.52
CA ILE A 136 6.48 2.86 7.79
C ILE A 136 5.10 3.47 7.59
N VAL A 137 4.08 2.76 8.07
CA VAL A 137 2.71 3.26 8.14
C VAL A 137 2.60 4.21 9.33
N PHE A 138 2.33 5.48 9.03
CA PHE A 138 2.12 6.52 10.04
C PHE A 138 0.73 6.38 10.68
N ASP A 139 0.66 6.49 12.01
CA ASP A 139 -0.61 6.45 12.76
C ASP A 139 -0.92 7.83 13.37
N ASP A 140 -2.04 8.42 12.98
CA ASP A 140 -2.49 9.74 13.46
C ASP A 140 -2.67 9.78 14.99
N LYS A 141 -2.86 8.63 15.65
CA LYS A 141 -2.93 8.58 17.11
C LYS A 141 -1.65 9.07 17.78
N TRP A 142 -0.51 9.01 17.09
CA TRP A 142 0.77 9.49 17.59
C TRP A 142 0.81 11.01 17.72
N LEU A 143 -0.05 11.74 17.01
CA LEU A 143 -0.19 13.19 17.09
C LEU A 143 -0.92 13.64 18.36
N ASN A 144 -1.58 12.72 19.08
CA ASN A 144 -2.29 13.06 20.30
C ASN A 144 -1.31 13.49 21.40
N LYS A 145 -1.68 14.53 22.16
CA LYS A 145 -0.88 15.04 23.28
C LYS A 145 -0.59 13.98 24.36
N THR A 146 -1.47 13.00 24.51
CA THR A 146 -1.34 11.89 25.46
C THR A 146 -0.48 10.73 24.95
N ALA A 147 -0.16 10.70 23.65
CA ALA A 147 0.67 9.64 23.09
C ALA A 147 2.10 9.75 23.65
N LYS A 148 2.62 8.64 24.16
CA LYS A 148 3.98 8.57 24.70
C LYS A 148 4.95 8.23 23.59
N TRP A 149 6.10 8.91 23.57
CA TRP A 149 7.14 8.66 22.57
C TRP A 149 7.57 7.19 22.54
N ASN A 150 7.83 6.57 23.69
CA ASN A 150 8.24 5.16 23.75
C ASN A 150 7.25 4.19 23.08
N GLU A 151 5.94 4.47 23.16
CA GLU A 151 4.92 3.63 22.52
C GLU A 151 4.93 3.83 20.99
N THR A 152 5.09 5.08 20.53
CA THR A 152 5.27 5.41 19.11
C THR A 152 6.55 4.78 18.55
N GLU A 153 7.68 4.94 19.25
CA GLU A 153 8.97 4.40 18.85
C GLU A 153 8.92 2.87 18.73
N ASN A 154 8.37 2.18 19.73
CA ASN A 154 8.23 0.73 19.69
C ASN A 154 7.35 0.26 18.50
N ALA A 155 6.28 0.99 18.20
CA ALA A 155 5.43 0.66 17.06
C ALA A 155 6.16 0.85 15.71
N VAL A 156 6.98 1.90 15.58
CA VAL A 156 7.81 2.14 14.39
C VAL A 156 8.87 1.06 14.25
N ARG A 157 9.64 0.77 15.31
CA ARG A 157 10.69 -0.27 15.31
C ARG A 157 10.11 -1.65 14.99
N SER A 158 8.97 -1.99 15.57
CA SER A 158 8.29 -3.26 15.28
C SER A 158 7.89 -3.39 13.81
N GLN A 159 7.49 -2.31 13.14
CA GLN A 159 7.22 -2.34 11.70
C GLN A 159 8.50 -2.62 10.91
N PHE A 160 9.63 -1.99 11.25
CA PHE A 160 10.91 -2.30 10.64
C PHE A 160 11.35 -3.75 10.90
N ASP A 161 11.20 -4.26 12.12
CA ASP A 161 11.54 -5.65 12.44
C ASP A 161 10.78 -6.64 11.54
N VAL A 162 9.48 -6.40 11.32
CA VAL A 162 8.66 -7.21 10.41
C VAL A 162 9.16 -7.14 8.97
N LEU A 163 9.49 -5.94 8.47
CA LEU A 163 10.03 -5.77 7.12
C LEU A 163 11.37 -6.48 6.94
N LYS A 164 12.24 -6.39 7.94
CA LYS A 164 13.53 -7.08 7.95
C LYS A 164 13.34 -8.60 7.92
N GLN A 165 12.47 -9.13 8.77
CA GLN A 165 12.16 -10.57 8.80
C GLN A 165 11.58 -11.06 7.46
N GLN A 166 10.74 -10.25 6.80
CA GLN A 166 10.21 -10.59 5.48
C GLN A 166 11.29 -10.62 4.41
N ALA A 167 12.23 -9.66 4.43
CA ALA A 167 13.37 -9.65 3.50
C ALA A 167 14.29 -10.87 3.71
N GLU A 168 14.65 -11.17 4.96
CA GLU A 168 15.45 -12.34 5.32
C GLU A 168 14.77 -13.65 4.92
N LEU A 169 13.45 -13.76 5.13
CA LEU A 169 12.68 -14.93 4.71
C LEU A 169 12.65 -15.07 3.19
N PHE A 170 12.49 -13.97 2.46
CA PHE A 170 12.52 -13.97 1.00
C PHE A 170 13.88 -14.42 0.47
N GLU A 171 14.98 -13.93 1.03
CA GLU A 171 16.34 -14.35 0.67
C GLU A 171 16.55 -15.85 0.92
N LEU A 172 16.13 -16.35 2.08
CA LEU A 172 16.22 -17.78 2.40
C LEU A 172 15.41 -18.63 1.41
N GLN A 173 14.19 -18.21 1.07
CA GLN A 173 13.36 -18.92 0.09
C GLN A 173 13.96 -18.86 -1.32
N ALA A 174 14.54 -17.72 -1.71
CA ALA A 174 15.22 -17.57 -2.98
C ALA A 174 16.45 -18.51 -3.08
N GLN A 175 17.25 -18.61 -2.01
CA GLN A 175 18.36 -19.58 -1.94
C GLN A 175 17.85 -21.03 -2.08
N GLN A 176 16.75 -21.38 -1.42
CA GLN A 176 16.16 -22.71 -1.54
C GLN A 176 15.64 -23.01 -2.95
N ILE A 177 15.13 -22.01 -3.68
CA ILE A 177 14.78 -22.15 -5.09
C ILE A 177 16.03 -22.38 -5.93
N THR A 178 17.10 -21.60 -5.72
CA THR A 178 18.36 -21.77 -6.44
C THR A 178 18.94 -23.17 -6.25
N SER A 179 19.03 -23.65 -5.00
CA SER A 179 19.51 -25.01 -4.73
C SER A 179 18.60 -26.10 -5.32
N HIS A 180 17.28 -25.89 -5.33
CA HIS A 180 16.34 -26.82 -5.98
C HIS A 180 16.53 -26.82 -7.51
N ALA A 181 16.77 -25.66 -8.11
CA ALA A 181 17.05 -25.52 -9.54
C ALA A 181 18.32 -26.27 -9.94
N GLU A 182 19.39 -26.14 -9.15
CA GLU A 182 20.65 -26.87 -9.34
C GLU A 182 20.44 -28.38 -9.30
N GLN A 183 19.67 -28.89 -8.33
CA GLN A 183 19.33 -30.32 -8.22
C GLN A 183 18.55 -30.85 -9.44
N LEU A 184 17.72 -30.00 -10.04
CA LEU A 184 16.95 -30.34 -11.24
C LEU A 184 17.75 -30.16 -12.55
N GLY A 185 18.92 -29.55 -12.51
CA GLY A 185 19.72 -29.20 -13.69
C GLY A 185 19.12 -28.06 -14.52
N VAL A 186 18.42 -27.12 -13.87
CA VAL A 186 17.86 -25.94 -14.52
C VAL A 186 18.95 -24.88 -14.71
N ASP A 187 18.99 -24.26 -15.89
CA ASP A 187 19.93 -23.17 -16.20
C ASP A 187 19.74 -21.98 -15.23
N PRO A 188 20.82 -21.40 -14.66
CA PRO A 188 20.76 -20.24 -13.77
C PRO A 188 19.94 -19.05 -14.30
N VAL A 189 19.92 -18.82 -15.62
CA VAL A 189 19.14 -17.74 -16.25
C VAL A 189 17.65 -17.93 -16.02
N GLY A 190 17.17 -19.19 -16.03
CA GLY A 190 15.76 -19.54 -15.82
C GLY A 190 15.30 -19.44 -14.36
N VAL A 191 16.22 -19.40 -13.39
CA VAL A 191 15.90 -19.42 -11.95
C VAL A 191 15.26 -18.11 -11.48
N SER A 192 15.69 -16.98 -12.06
CA SER A 192 15.18 -15.64 -11.72
C SER A 192 13.66 -15.52 -11.82
N GLY A 193 13.06 -16.19 -12.82
CA GLY A 193 11.61 -16.23 -13.02
C GLY A 193 10.87 -16.94 -11.88
N TYR A 194 11.45 -18.00 -11.31
CA TYR A 194 10.86 -18.72 -10.17
C TYR A 194 11.02 -17.95 -8.87
N ILE A 195 12.18 -17.34 -8.63
CA ILE A 195 12.39 -16.46 -7.47
C ILE A 195 11.36 -15.31 -7.49
N GLY A 196 11.09 -14.74 -8.66
CA GLY A 196 10.06 -13.70 -8.82
C GLY A 196 8.64 -14.14 -8.42
N GLN A 197 8.33 -15.45 -8.49
CA GLN A 197 7.02 -15.98 -8.10
C GLN A 197 6.80 -16.02 -6.58
N LEU A 198 7.87 -15.99 -5.77
CA LEU A 198 7.74 -15.93 -4.29
C LEU A 198 6.98 -14.68 -3.81
N LYS A 199 6.85 -13.65 -4.65
CA LYS A 199 6.03 -12.46 -4.34
C LYS A 199 4.53 -12.78 -4.20
N PHE A 200 4.07 -13.89 -4.78
CA PHE A 200 2.64 -14.23 -4.83
C PHE A 200 2.34 -15.73 -4.69
N LYS A 201 3.36 -16.59 -4.56
CA LYS A 201 3.23 -18.04 -4.33
C LYS A 201 4.10 -18.46 -3.15
N SER A 202 3.71 -19.55 -2.50
CA SER A 202 4.54 -20.20 -1.50
C SER A 202 5.76 -20.89 -2.15
N LEU A 203 6.81 -21.09 -1.35
CA LEU A 203 8.00 -21.83 -1.76
C LEU A 203 7.65 -23.21 -2.35
N ASP A 204 6.73 -23.94 -1.73
CA ASP A 204 6.34 -25.29 -2.15
C ASP A 204 5.62 -25.27 -3.50
N GLU A 205 4.75 -24.29 -3.74
CA GLU A 205 4.10 -24.12 -5.04
C GLU A 205 5.10 -23.81 -6.15
N VAL A 206 6.12 -23.01 -5.84
CA VAL A 206 7.17 -22.66 -6.81
C VAL A 206 8.04 -23.88 -7.12
N LYS A 207 8.50 -24.63 -6.10
CA LYS A 207 9.25 -25.88 -6.30
C LYS A 207 8.45 -26.90 -7.12
N ALA A 208 7.18 -27.09 -6.79
CA ALA A 208 6.29 -27.98 -7.55
C ALA A 208 6.04 -27.52 -8.99
N ALA A 209 6.10 -26.21 -9.27
CA ALA A 209 6.06 -25.70 -10.64
C ALA A 209 7.35 -26.04 -11.39
N MET A 210 8.52 -25.82 -10.77
CA MET A 210 9.82 -26.18 -11.35
C MET A 210 9.90 -27.67 -11.70
N ASP A 211 9.48 -28.54 -10.78
CA ASP A 211 9.49 -30.00 -10.99
C ASP A 211 8.64 -30.39 -12.22
N ARG A 212 7.44 -29.80 -12.33
CA ARG A 212 6.53 -30.05 -13.46
C ARG A 212 7.12 -29.55 -14.77
N ASP A 213 7.71 -28.36 -14.79
CA ASP A 213 8.29 -27.77 -15.99
C ASP A 213 9.47 -28.59 -16.50
N VAL A 214 10.33 -29.07 -15.59
CA VAL A 214 11.46 -29.97 -15.93
C VAL A 214 10.96 -31.33 -16.44
N GLN A 215 9.96 -31.93 -15.81
CA GLN A 215 9.36 -33.18 -16.28
C GLN A 215 8.73 -33.03 -17.67
N GLN A 216 8.01 -31.93 -17.91
CA GLN A 216 7.42 -31.66 -19.22
C GLN A 216 8.48 -31.42 -20.29
N ALA A 217 9.55 -30.70 -19.97
CA ALA A 217 10.67 -30.49 -20.90
C ALA A 217 11.34 -31.82 -21.28
N LYS A 218 11.62 -32.68 -20.30
CA LYS A 218 12.16 -34.04 -20.52
C LYS A 218 11.22 -34.87 -21.39
N ALA A 219 9.93 -34.93 -21.07
CA ALA A 219 8.94 -35.68 -21.86
C ALA A 219 8.83 -35.17 -23.30
N LYS A 220 8.85 -33.85 -23.52
CA LYS A 220 8.84 -33.26 -24.88
C LYS A 220 10.10 -33.61 -25.66
N PHE A 221 11.27 -33.54 -25.02
CA PHE A 221 12.54 -33.91 -25.65
C PHE A 221 12.58 -35.39 -26.04
N GLU A 222 12.15 -36.27 -25.14
CA GLU A 222 12.06 -37.72 -25.41
C GLU A 222 11.06 -38.02 -26.53
N ALA A 223 9.88 -37.38 -26.53
CA ALA A 223 8.89 -37.52 -27.58
C ALA A 223 9.41 -37.05 -28.94
N GLN A 224 10.12 -35.92 -28.98
CA GLN A 224 10.74 -35.40 -30.20
C GLN A 224 11.82 -36.35 -30.72
N LYS A 225 12.69 -36.85 -29.83
CA LYS A 225 13.72 -37.83 -30.18
C LYS A 225 13.11 -39.14 -30.71
N ALA A 226 12.02 -39.61 -30.11
CA ALA A 226 11.29 -40.79 -30.55
C ALA A 226 10.63 -40.58 -31.93
N LYS A 227 10.04 -39.41 -32.16
CA LYS A 227 9.46 -39.02 -33.46
C LYS A 227 10.53 -39.00 -34.56
N GLU A 228 11.65 -38.35 -34.31
CA GLU A 228 12.79 -38.32 -35.26
C GLU A 228 13.35 -39.72 -35.54
N GLN A 229 13.41 -40.58 -34.51
CA GLN A 229 13.84 -41.98 -34.68
C GLN A 229 12.87 -42.76 -35.56
N ALA A 230 11.56 -42.64 -35.30
CA ALA A 230 10.53 -43.32 -36.08
C ALA A 230 10.50 -42.83 -37.55
N GLU A 231 10.64 -41.53 -37.78
CA GLU A 231 10.73 -40.95 -39.12
C GLU A 231 11.97 -41.45 -39.87
N TYR A 232 13.12 -41.53 -39.20
CA TYR A 232 14.35 -42.07 -39.80
C TYR A 232 14.19 -43.56 -40.17
N GLU A 233 13.65 -44.38 -39.28
CA GLU A 233 13.41 -45.81 -39.54
C GLU A 233 12.41 -46.02 -40.68
N ALA A 234 11.35 -45.20 -40.73
CA ALA A 234 10.38 -45.24 -41.82
C ALA A 234 11.00 -44.85 -43.17
N ARG A 235 11.86 -43.82 -43.21
CA ARG A 235 12.61 -43.44 -44.42
C ARG A 235 13.55 -44.56 -44.87
N LYS A 236 14.27 -45.19 -43.92
CA LYS A 236 15.16 -46.32 -44.20
C LYS A 236 14.39 -47.50 -44.81
N LYS A 237 13.27 -47.92 -44.19
CA LYS A 237 12.43 -49.00 -44.72
C LYS A 237 11.89 -48.70 -46.12
N ARG A 238 11.38 -47.48 -46.35
CA ARG A 238 10.90 -47.05 -47.69
C ARG A 238 12.01 -47.12 -48.74
N ALA A 239 13.25 -46.75 -48.38
CA ALA A 239 14.40 -46.84 -49.29
C ALA A 239 14.83 -48.29 -49.56
N GLU A 240 14.75 -49.19 -48.57
CA GLU A 240 15.05 -50.63 -48.73
C GLU A 240 14.00 -51.35 -49.58
N GLU A 241 12.72 -50.98 -49.46
CA GLU A 241 11.61 -51.57 -50.21
C GLU A 241 11.47 -51.01 -51.64
N ALA A 242 12.12 -49.88 -51.93
CA ALA A 242 12.11 -49.22 -53.23
C ALA A 242 12.77 -50.09 -54.32
N MET A 243 12.21 -50.05 -55.52
CA MET A 243 12.77 -50.71 -56.70
C MET A 243 13.73 -49.75 -57.42
N LYS A 244 14.90 -50.27 -57.82
CA LYS A 244 15.84 -49.50 -58.63
C LYS A 244 15.35 -49.47 -60.07
N VAL A 245 14.99 -48.27 -60.56
CA VAL A 245 14.59 -48.02 -61.95
C VAL A 245 15.59 -47.03 -62.54
N GLY A 246 16.56 -47.52 -63.32
CA GLY A 246 17.68 -46.72 -63.80
C GLY A 246 18.64 -46.30 -62.67
N GLU A 247 18.93 -45.00 -62.56
CA GLU A 247 19.77 -44.41 -61.50
C GLU A 247 18.99 -44.01 -60.23
N ARG A 248 17.66 -44.19 -60.21
CA ARG A 248 16.79 -43.70 -59.11
C ARG A 248 16.12 -44.86 -58.38
N LEU A 249 15.86 -44.67 -57.09
CA LEU A 249 15.03 -45.55 -56.27
C LEU A 249 13.58 -45.08 -56.37
N VAL A 250 12.64 -46.00 -56.61
CA VAL A 250 11.22 -45.68 -56.82
C VAL A 250 10.36 -46.59 -55.93
N ASP A 251 9.40 -46.01 -55.22
CA ASP A 251 8.45 -46.74 -54.38
C ASP A 251 7.55 -47.64 -55.26
N LYS A 252 7.48 -48.94 -54.94
CA LYS A 252 6.77 -49.95 -55.76
C LYS A 252 5.26 -49.74 -55.83
N ASN A 253 4.67 -49.05 -54.86
CA ASN A 253 3.22 -48.89 -54.75
C ASN A 253 2.74 -47.51 -55.22
N THR A 254 3.56 -46.46 -55.07
CA THR A 254 3.17 -45.08 -55.42
C THR A 254 3.85 -44.53 -56.67
N GLY A 255 4.96 -45.13 -57.11
CA GLY A 255 5.73 -44.64 -58.27
C GLY A 255 6.54 -43.37 -57.98
N GLU A 256 6.63 -42.93 -56.72
CA GLU A 256 7.39 -41.74 -56.31
C GLU A 256 8.89 -42.05 -56.15
N ILE A 257 9.75 -41.05 -56.42
CA ILE A 257 11.20 -41.15 -56.23
C ILE A 257 11.50 -41.18 -54.73
N VAL A 258 12.20 -42.22 -54.28
CA VAL A 258 12.65 -42.37 -52.90
C VAL A 258 14.10 -41.91 -52.80
N GLU A 259 14.34 -40.85 -52.02
CA GLU A 259 15.71 -40.48 -51.68
C GLU A 259 16.28 -41.48 -50.65
N PRO A 260 17.49 -42.03 -50.86
CA PRO A 260 18.10 -42.93 -49.89
C PRO A 260 18.29 -42.18 -48.57
N ALA A 261 17.96 -42.84 -47.44
CA ALA A 261 18.31 -42.32 -46.14
C ALA A 261 19.84 -42.24 -46.04
N GLY A 262 20.41 -41.05 -46.26
CA GLY A 262 21.83 -40.79 -46.05
C GLY A 262 22.25 -41.11 -44.60
N PRO A 263 23.56 -41.20 -44.32
CA PRO A 263 24.03 -41.46 -42.96
C PRO A 263 23.48 -40.39 -42.01
N ARG A 264 23.01 -40.81 -40.84
CA ARG A 264 22.51 -39.89 -39.81
C ARG A 264 23.67 -39.07 -39.26
N LEU A 265 23.86 -37.87 -39.77
CA LEU A 265 24.82 -36.92 -39.24
C LEU A 265 24.23 -36.27 -37.98
N ARG A 266 25.01 -36.27 -36.90
CA ARG A 266 24.70 -35.54 -35.67
C ARG A 266 25.91 -34.70 -35.30
N ASN A 267 25.65 -33.50 -34.78
CA ASN A 267 26.70 -32.69 -34.18
C ASN A 267 26.89 -33.15 -32.73
N TRP A 268 28.09 -33.56 -32.38
CA TRP A 268 28.48 -33.96 -31.03
C TRP A 268 29.47 -32.93 -30.50
N GLN A 269 29.32 -32.55 -29.23
CA GLN A 269 30.27 -31.69 -28.54
C GLN A 269 30.89 -32.49 -27.39
N TYR A 270 32.21 -32.54 -27.36
CA TYR A 270 33.00 -33.19 -26.31
C TYR A 270 33.81 -32.11 -25.60
N THR A 271 33.83 -32.18 -24.26
CA THR A 271 34.73 -31.39 -23.42
C THR A 271 35.68 -32.37 -22.75
N PHE A 272 36.98 -32.05 -22.78
CA PHE A 272 38.01 -32.86 -22.16
C PHE A 272 38.72 -32.03 -21.11
N ASP A 273 38.79 -32.53 -19.88
CA ASP A 273 39.53 -31.90 -18.79
C ASP A 273 40.95 -32.48 -18.74
N GLU A 274 41.96 -31.63 -18.57
CA GLU A 274 43.37 -32.00 -18.35
C GLU A 274 44.03 -32.81 -19.49
N LEU A 275 43.77 -32.43 -20.74
CA LEU A 275 44.42 -33.06 -21.90
C LEU A 275 45.88 -32.59 -22.06
N THR A 276 46.82 -33.51 -22.27
CA THR A 276 48.21 -33.12 -22.62
C THR A 276 48.33 -32.71 -24.09
N ASP A 277 49.37 -31.93 -24.43
CA ASP A 277 49.63 -31.52 -25.82
C ASP A 277 49.78 -32.70 -26.77
N GLU A 278 50.44 -33.78 -26.34
CA GLU A 278 50.62 -35.01 -27.13
C GLU A 278 49.27 -35.70 -27.39
N GLN A 279 48.40 -35.75 -26.39
CA GLN A 279 47.05 -36.32 -26.53
C GLN A 279 46.17 -35.48 -27.44
N LYS A 280 46.26 -34.15 -27.36
CA LYS A 280 45.54 -33.24 -28.27
C LYS A 280 45.95 -33.47 -29.71
N GLN A 281 47.27 -33.45 -29.98
CA GLN A 281 47.81 -33.66 -31.32
C GLN A 281 47.42 -35.03 -31.89
N PHE A 282 47.39 -36.06 -31.04
CA PHE A 282 46.91 -37.38 -31.44
C PHE A 282 45.44 -37.36 -31.87
N LEU A 283 44.55 -36.71 -31.12
CA LEU A 283 43.13 -36.60 -31.46
C LEU A 283 42.92 -35.79 -32.75
N ASP A 284 43.57 -34.65 -32.89
CA ASP A 284 43.47 -33.78 -34.07
C ASP A 284 43.89 -34.53 -35.34
N LYS A 285 45.01 -35.26 -35.26
CA LYS A 285 45.50 -36.10 -36.36
C LYS A 285 44.49 -37.20 -36.70
N THR A 286 43.98 -37.90 -35.70
CA THR A 286 43.04 -39.00 -35.89
C THR A 286 41.74 -38.53 -36.53
N PHE A 287 41.17 -37.41 -36.08
CA PHE A 287 39.95 -36.84 -36.66
C PHE A 287 40.16 -36.39 -38.11
N THR A 288 41.31 -35.80 -38.41
CA THR A 288 41.67 -35.43 -39.79
C THR A 288 41.79 -36.65 -40.70
N GLU A 289 42.48 -37.70 -40.25
CA GLU A 289 42.63 -38.97 -40.99
C GLU A 289 41.28 -39.64 -41.26
N TRP A 290 40.32 -39.50 -40.34
CA TRP A 290 38.96 -40.02 -40.51
C TRP A 290 38.04 -39.10 -41.33
N GLY A 291 38.54 -37.95 -41.82
CA GLY A 291 37.75 -36.98 -42.58
C GLY A 291 36.65 -36.31 -41.77
N ILE A 292 36.79 -36.26 -40.43
CA ILE A 292 35.85 -35.62 -39.53
C ILE A 292 36.21 -34.13 -39.45
N SER A 293 35.25 -33.25 -39.75
CA SER A 293 35.41 -31.82 -39.49
C SER A 293 35.22 -31.58 -37.99
N PHE A 294 36.21 -31.00 -37.32
CA PHE A 294 36.17 -30.68 -35.89
C PHE A 294 36.68 -29.26 -35.63
N SER A 295 36.37 -28.74 -34.45
CA SER A 295 36.88 -27.47 -33.94
C SER A 295 37.27 -27.66 -32.48
N ALA A 296 38.51 -27.33 -32.13
CA ALA A 296 39.03 -27.40 -30.77
C ALA A 296 39.55 -26.01 -30.35
N TYR A 297 39.19 -25.60 -29.14
CA TYR A 297 39.62 -24.33 -28.56
C TYR A 297 40.10 -24.58 -27.13
N GLU A 298 41.18 -23.92 -26.73
CA GLU A 298 41.65 -23.91 -25.34
C GLU A 298 40.73 -22.98 -24.53
N VAL A 299 40.28 -23.44 -23.36
CA VAL A 299 39.35 -22.74 -22.47
C VAL A 299 40.08 -22.30 -21.22
#